data_AF-A0A101XL62-F1
#
_entry.id   AF-A0A101XL62-F1
#
_cell.length_a   1.000
_cell.length_b   1.000
_cell.length_c   1.000
_cell.angle_alpha   90.00
_cell.angle_beta   90.00
_cell.angle_gamma   90.00
#
_symmetry.space_group_name_H-M   'P 1'
#
loop_
_entity.id
_entity.type
_entity.pdbx_description
1 polymer ?
#
loop_
_entity_poly.entity_id
_entity_poly.type
_entity_poly.pdbx_seq_one_letter_code
_entity_poly.pdbx_strand_id
1 'polypeptide(L)'
;MVKRLGSDVSRLIIIDSQNSFSSDNTWNDEDINDLINGLKRILDTPDEEGELRVKVSHIPRSKIPGSFMEIGDNGVYVMTITFNDERAALVIIDGNNIKPTLADEIRRRLREERYIAEVATTDNHQYTGFFGKIGYRVVGDGVSQGDLIRLILDTVKGGETEDTEVSYMEFENKVHVVGSDGFYGMTRAASSAIKLLPLHASLLFLAPIVLSIVATYLILH
;
A
#
# COMPACT_ATOMS: atom_id res chain seq x y z
N MET A 1 17.25 4.71 13.80
CA MET A 1 16.82 6.13 13.73
C MET A 1 17.03 6.89 15.04
N VAL A 2 16.32 6.61 16.14
CA VAL A 2 16.41 7.36 17.41
C VAL A 2 17.86 7.49 17.94
N LYS A 3 18.65 6.41 17.92
CA LYS A 3 20.07 6.46 18.31
C LYS A 3 20.95 7.39 17.46
N ARG A 4 20.53 7.72 16.23
CA ARG A 4 21.32 8.53 15.28
C ARG A 4 20.79 9.95 15.06
N LEU A 5 19.50 10.18 15.34
CA LEU A 5 18.82 11.46 15.16
C LEU A 5 18.43 12.13 16.50
N GLY A 6 18.61 11.44 17.63
CA GLY A 6 18.35 12.01 18.96
C GLY A 6 16.86 12.26 19.22
N SER A 7 16.57 13.27 20.04
CA SER A 7 15.21 13.70 20.41
C SER A 7 14.42 14.33 19.27
N ASP A 8 15.11 14.83 18.24
CA ASP A 8 14.49 15.58 17.14
C ASP A 8 13.62 14.71 16.23
N VAL A 9 13.74 13.38 16.33
CA VAL A 9 12.81 12.43 15.68
C VAL A 9 11.36 12.69 16.07
N SER A 10 11.10 13.22 17.28
CA SER A 10 9.75 13.57 17.73
C SER A 10 9.09 14.67 16.90
N ARG A 11 9.86 15.43 16.10
CA ARG A 11 9.35 16.45 15.17
C ARG A 11 8.93 15.88 13.81
N LEU A 12 9.12 14.59 13.57
CA LEU A 12 8.90 13.96 12.27
C LEU A 12 7.84 12.85 12.36
N ILE A 13 6.88 12.88 11.44
CA ILE A 13 6.00 11.75 11.18
C ILE A 13 6.50 11.07 9.90
N ILE A 14 6.94 9.82 10.03
CA ILE A 14 7.43 9.03 8.90
C ILE A 14 6.36 8.00 8.56
N ILE A 15 5.91 8.05 7.31
CA ILE A 15 4.91 7.13 6.77
C ILE A 15 5.63 6.27 5.72
N ASP A 16 5.65 4.96 5.97
CA ASP A 16 6.03 3.99 4.95
C ASP A 16 4.76 3.54 4.24
N SER A 17 4.62 3.95 2.98
CA SER A 17 3.40 3.75 2.21
C SER A 17 3.29 2.36 1.56
N GLN A 18 4.33 1.51 1.60
CA GLN A 18 4.33 0.08 1.16
C GLN A 18 3.59 -0.21 -0.17
N ASN A 19 3.66 0.73 -1.09
CA ASN A 19 2.74 0.94 -2.21
C ASN A 19 3.29 0.42 -3.54
N SER A 20 4.57 0.06 -3.59
CA SER A 20 5.24 -0.51 -4.77
C SER A 20 5.30 -2.03 -4.67
N PHE A 21 5.00 -2.73 -5.77
CA PHE A 21 5.19 -4.18 -5.85
C PHE A 21 6.49 -4.50 -6.59
N SER A 22 7.53 -4.85 -5.83
CA SER A 22 8.81 -5.36 -6.34
C SER A 22 9.07 -6.79 -5.84
N SER A 23 9.88 -7.55 -6.57
CA SER A 23 10.35 -8.87 -6.14
C SER A 23 11.35 -8.81 -4.99
N ASP A 24 11.97 -7.65 -4.78
CA ASP A 24 12.88 -7.36 -3.67
C ASP A 24 12.48 -6.03 -3.02
N ASN A 25 12.10 -6.11 -1.74
CA ASN A 25 11.74 -4.97 -0.89
C ASN A 25 12.67 -4.88 0.34
N THR A 26 13.85 -5.51 0.27
CA THR A 26 14.80 -5.48 1.38
C THR A 26 15.51 -4.13 1.46
N TRP A 27 15.76 -3.69 2.69
CA TRP A 27 16.54 -2.49 2.97
C TRP A 27 17.97 -2.87 3.29
N ASN A 28 18.93 -2.18 2.70
CA ASN A 28 20.33 -2.30 3.03
C ASN A 28 20.81 -1.09 3.87
N ASP A 29 22.07 -1.13 4.33
CA ASP A 29 22.63 -0.06 5.15
C ASP A 29 22.74 1.28 4.39
N GLU A 30 22.88 1.26 3.07
CA GLU A 30 22.91 2.46 2.21
C GLU A 30 21.55 3.15 2.21
N ASP A 31 20.46 2.41 1.99
CA ASP A 31 19.08 2.93 2.03
C ASP A 31 18.77 3.59 3.38
N ILE A 32 19.19 2.95 4.48
CA ILE A 32 19.01 3.47 5.83
C ILE A 32 19.81 4.77 6.03
N ASN A 33 21.05 4.83 5.54
CA ASN A 33 21.87 6.02 5.65
C ASN A 33 21.30 7.18 4.83
N ASP A 34 20.79 6.90 3.62
CA ASP A 34 20.16 7.89 2.76
C ASP A 34 18.89 8.47 3.38
N LEU A 35 18.01 7.63 3.93
CA LEU A 35 16.86 8.08 4.70
C LEU A 35 17.29 9.00 5.85
N ILE A 36 18.27 8.56 6.66
CA ILE A 36 18.75 9.35 7.80
C ILE A 36 19.32 10.70 7.35
N ASN A 37 20.08 10.73 6.25
CA ASN A 37 20.64 11.96 5.71
C ASN A 37 19.54 12.91 5.20
N GLY A 38 18.49 12.38 4.55
CA GLY A 38 17.32 13.15 4.15
C GLY A 38 16.60 13.78 5.34
N LEU A 39 16.35 12.99 6.39
CA LEU A 39 15.69 13.46 7.61
C LEU A 39 16.52 14.53 8.34
N LYS A 40 17.85 14.40 8.38
CA LYS A 40 18.74 15.43 8.94
C LYS A 40 18.60 16.75 8.19
N ARG A 41 18.60 16.71 6.85
CA ARG A 41 18.41 17.91 6.04
C ARG A 41 17.08 18.61 6.35
N ILE A 42 16.01 17.85 6.55
CA ILE A 42 14.70 18.41 6.94
C ILE A 42 14.80 19.09 8.31
N LEU A 43 15.41 18.43 9.30
CA LEU A 43 15.57 18.97 10.66
C LEU A 43 16.49 20.20 10.72
N ASP A 44 17.51 20.25 9.85
CA ASP A 44 18.45 21.37 9.72
C ASP A 44 17.88 22.51 8.87
N THR A 45 16.76 22.31 8.18
CA THR A 45 16.10 23.36 7.40
C THR A 45 15.44 24.34 8.37
N PRO A 46 15.71 25.65 8.26
CA PRO A 46 15.08 26.64 9.12
C PRO A 46 13.56 26.66 8.88
N ASP A 47 12.79 26.88 9.95
CA ASP A 47 11.36 27.10 9.83
C ASP A 47 11.10 28.39 9.03
N GLU A 48 10.19 28.32 8.06
CA GLU A 48 9.75 29.47 7.27
C GLU A 48 8.28 29.75 7.50
N GLU A 49 7.94 31.03 7.67
CA GLU A 49 6.56 31.50 7.65
C GLU A 49 6.16 31.84 6.22
N GLY A 50 4.97 31.44 5.81
CA GLY A 50 4.52 31.61 4.44
C GLY A 50 3.03 31.33 4.27
N GLU A 51 2.53 31.61 3.09
CA GLU A 51 1.15 31.29 2.74
C GLU A 51 1.05 29.81 2.37
N LEU A 52 0.30 29.05 3.16
CA LEU A 52 -0.04 27.66 2.90
C LEU A 52 -1.45 27.57 2.31
N ARG A 53 -1.56 27.05 1.09
CA ARG A 53 -2.83 26.68 0.47
C ARG A 53 -2.86 25.19 0.21
N VAL A 54 -3.91 24.53 0.66
CA VAL A 54 -4.13 23.11 0.41
C VAL A 54 -5.44 22.91 -0.30
N LYS A 55 -5.43 22.07 -1.33
CA LYS A 55 -6.63 21.68 -2.07
C LYS A 55 -6.68 20.17 -2.16
N VAL A 56 -7.88 19.62 -2.00
CA VAL A 56 -8.14 18.20 -2.17
C VAL A 56 -9.19 18.03 -3.25
N SER A 57 -8.83 17.28 -4.28
CA SER A 57 -9.71 16.97 -5.40
C SER A 57 -10.00 15.48 -5.46
N HIS A 58 -11.23 15.12 -5.82
CA HIS A 58 -11.68 13.74 -5.91
C HIS A 58 -12.03 13.34 -7.34
N ILE A 59 -11.45 12.25 -7.80
CA ILE A 59 -11.77 11.57 -9.05
C ILE A 59 -12.54 10.31 -8.68
N PRO A 60 -13.88 10.31 -8.77
CA PRO A 60 -14.67 9.14 -8.42
C PRO A 60 -14.35 7.97 -9.36
N ARG A 61 -14.44 6.75 -8.81
CA ARG A 61 -14.18 5.50 -9.55
C ARG A 61 -14.91 5.43 -10.89
N SER A 62 -16.14 5.92 -10.97
CA SER A 62 -16.96 5.93 -12.18
C SER A 62 -16.34 6.69 -13.37
N LYS A 63 -15.43 7.64 -13.12
CA LYS A 63 -14.73 8.39 -14.16
C LYS A 63 -13.48 7.69 -14.68
N ILE A 64 -13.01 6.63 -14.02
CA ILE A 64 -11.74 5.96 -14.35
C ILE A 64 -12.02 4.74 -15.25
N PRO A 65 -11.62 4.75 -16.52
CA PRO A 65 -11.85 3.62 -17.42
C PRO A 65 -10.98 2.42 -17.04
N GLY A 66 -11.57 1.23 -16.95
CA GLY A 66 -10.83 -0.01 -16.72
C GLY A 66 -11.42 -0.91 -15.63
N SER A 67 -10.61 -1.86 -15.16
CA SER A 67 -11.05 -2.93 -14.26
C SER A 67 -11.51 -2.40 -12.89
N PHE A 68 -12.72 -2.80 -12.46
CA PHE A 68 -13.21 -2.51 -11.09
C PHE A 68 -12.38 -3.19 -10.00
N MET A 69 -11.49 -4.12 -10.38
CA MET A 69 -10.67 -4.89 -9.43
C MET A 69 -9.36 -4.17 -9.06
N GLU A 70 -8.97 -3.12 -9.78
CA GLU A 70 -7.69 -2.41 -9.56
C GLU A 70 -7.86 -1.10 -8.81
N ILE A 71 -8.97 -0.40 -9.04
CA ILE A 71 -9.31 0.86 -8.35
C ILE A 71 -10.54 0.59 -7.49
N GLY A 72 -10.39 0.83 -6.19
CA GLY A 72 -11.44 0.75 -5.18
C GLY A 72 -12.53 1.80 -5.35
N ASP A 73 -13.55 1.71 -4.51
CA ASP A 73 -14.78 2.51 -4.65
C ASP A 73 -14.54 3.99 -4.36
N ASN A 74 -13.51 4.32 -3.58
CA ASN A 74 -13.14 5.70 -3.27
C ASN A 74 -12.36 6.38 -4.40
N GLY A 75 -11.97 5.67 -5.47
CA GLY A 75 -11.35 6.27 -6.65
C GLY A 75 -9.96 6.85 -6.39
N VAL A 76 -9.73 8.11 -6.78
CA VAL A 76 -8.43 8.78 -6.60
C VAL A 76 -8.63 10.12 -5.93
N TYR A 77 -7.81 10.41 -4.92
CA TYR A 77 -7.69 11.73 -4.33
C TYR A 77 -6.38 12.37 -4.77
N VAL A 78 -6.44 13.66 -5.09
CA VAL A 78 -5.26 14.45 -5.40
C VAL A 78 -5.22 15.62 -4.44
N MET A 79 -4.23 15.62 -3.56
CA MET A 79 -3.97 16.73 -2.64
C MET A 79 -2.85 17.58 -3.24
N THR A 80 -3.13 18.85 -3.52
CA THR A 80 -2.11 19.82 -3.91
C THR A 80 -1.84 20.77 -2.76
N ILE A 81 -0.57 20.95 -2.44
CA ILE A 81 -0.09 21.86 -1.40
C ILE A 81 0.72 22.94 -2.10
N THR A 82 0.41 24.20 -1.83
CA THR A 82 1.22 25.34 -2.26
C THR A 82 1.73 26.03 -1.02
N PHE A 83 3.05 26.16 -0.90
CA PHE A 83 3.70 26.93 0.14
C PHE A 83 4.57 27.99 -0.52
N ASN A 84 4.19 29.26 -0.38
CA ASN A 84 4.76 30.35 -1.17
C ASN A 84 4.67 30.04 -2.69
N ASP A 85 5.81 29.95 -3.38
CA ASP A 85 5.90 29.63 -4.81
C ASP A 85 6.10 28.13 -5.11
N GLU A 86 6.33 27.32 -4.08
CA GLU A 86 6.56 25.89 -4.20
C GLU A 86 5.24 25.12 -4.22
N ARG A 87 5.16 24.12 -5.09
CA ARG A 87 3.95 23.32 -5.29
C ARG A 87 4.26 21.85 -5.12
N ALA A 88 3.48 21.15 -4.31
CA ALA A 88 3.54 19.72 -4.11
C ALA A 88 2.20 19.05 -4.44
N ALA A 89 2.24 17.80 -4.88
CA ALA A 89 1.08 16.99 -5.20
C ALA A 89 1.23 15.59 -4.61
N LEU A 90 0.28 15.17 -3.79
CA LEU A 90 0.13 13.80 -3.32
C LEU A 90 -1.08 13.18 -4.00
N VAL A 91 -0.84 12.15 -4.82
CA VAL A 91 -1.90 11.37 -5.46
C VAL A 91 -2.14 10.11 -4.63
N ILE A 92 -3.33 9.94 -4.09
CA ILE A 92 -3.75 8.75 -3.33
C ILE A 92 -4.74 7.97 -4.18
N ILE A 93 -4.34 6.80 -4.63
CA ILE A 93 -5.19 5.90 -5.41
C ILE A 93 -5.79 4.86 -4.46
N ASP A 94 -7.12 4.84 -4.35
CA ASP A 94 -7.82 3.80 -3.64
C ASP A 94 -7.64 2.48 -4.40
N GLY A 95 -6.83 1.60 -3.85
CA GLY A 95 -6.37 0.41 -4.53
C GLY A 95 -5.36 -0.34 -3.68
N ASN A 96 -4.92 -1.46 -4.23
CA ASN A 96 -3.84 -2.27 -3.69
C ASN A 96 -2.49 -1.61 -4.05
N ASN A 97 -1.44 -2.35 -4.41
CA ASN A 97 -0.20 -1.71 -4.92
C ASN A 97 -0.38 -1.11 -6.32
N ILE A 98 0.56 -0.25 -6.72
CA ILE A 98 0.67 0.33 -8.07
C ILE A 98 1.90 -0.24 -8.80
N LYS A 99 1.81 -0.34 -10.14
CA LYS A 99 3.01 -0.62 -10.95
C LYS A 99 4.07 0.47 -10.75
N PRO A 100 5.34 0.12 -10.47
CA PRO A 100 6.40 1.11 -10.30
C PRO A 100 6.52 2.07 -11.48
N THR A 101 6.46 1.55 -12.70
CA THR A 101 6.54 2.35 -13.93
C THR A 101 5.39 3.35 -14.09
N LEU A 102 4.19 3.01 -13.60
CA LEU A 102 3.04 3.91 -13.64
C LEU A 102 3.18 5.01 -12.58
N ALA A 103 3.61 4.67 -11.37
CA ALA A 103 3.89 5.64 -10.32
C ALA A 103 4.98 6.63 -10.76
N ASP A 104 6.07 6.13 -11.35
CA ASP A 104 7.16 6.93 -11.90
C ASP A 104 6.68 7.89 -12.99
N GLU A 105 5.85 7.39 -13.91
CA GLU A 105 5.30 8.21 -14.97
C GLU A 105 4.37 9.31 -14.41
N ILE A 106 3.47 9.00 -13.48
CA ILE A 106 2.62 10.02 -12.83
C ILE A 106 3.48 11.10 -12.16
N ARG A 107 4.50 10.71 -11.37
CA ARG A 107 5.43 11.65 -10.73
C ARG A 107 6.21 12.48 -11.73
N ARG A 108 6.67 11.87 -12.83
CA ARG A 108 7.38 12.56 -13.91
C ARG A 108 6.49 13.63 -14.55
N ARG A 109 5.24 13.28 -14.89
CA ARG A 109 4.28 14.19 -15.52
C ARG A 109 3.86 15.34 -14.60
N LEU A 110 3.70 15.10 -13.31
CA LEU A 110 3.44 16.16 -12.34
C LEU A 110 4.65 17.09 -12.14
N ARG A 111 5.88 16.56 -12.18
CA ARG A 111 7.12 17.36 -12.15
C ARG A 111 7.27 18.26 -13.38
N GLU A 112 6.83 17.83 -14.55
CA GLU A 112 6.79 18.68 -15.76
C GLU A 112 5.87 19.91 -15.56
N GLU A 113 4.84 19.78 -14.73
CA GLU A 113 3.95 20.88 -14.32
C GLU A 113 4.49 21.67 -13.11
N ARG A 114 5.75 21.41 -12.70
CA ARG A 114 6.47 21.96 -11.56
C ARG A 114 5.85 21.64 -10.20
N TYR A 115 5.35 20.42 -10.03
CA TYR A 115 4.99 19.89 -8.71
C TYR A 115 6.09 18.95 -8.19
N ILE A 116 6.43 19.08 -6.90
CA ILE A 116 7.05 18.01 -6.12
C ILE A 116 5.97 16.93 -5.94
N ALA A 117 6.18 15.73 -6.48
CA ALA A 117 5.09 14.78 -6.65
C ALA A 117 5.38 13.42 -6.01
N GLU A 118 4.39 12.89 -5.30
CA GLU A 118 4.41 11.53 -4.76
C GLU A 118 3.08 10.82 -5.01
N VAL A 119 3.12 9.49 -5.14
CA VAL A 119 1.96 8.65 -5.46
C VAL A 119 1.86 7.53 -4.44
N ALA A 120 0.75 7.51 -3.71
CA ALA A 120 0.43 6.49 -2.74
C ALA A 120 -0.80 5.68 -3.15
N THR A 121 -0.89 4.47 -2.62
CA THR A 121 -2.11 3.68 -2.65
C THR A 121 -2.58 3.41 -1.23
N THR A 122 -3.85 3.10 -1.07
CA THR A 122 -4.46 2.84 0.25
C THR A 122 -4.17 1.44 0.79
N ASP A 123 -3.61 0.55 -0.03
CA ASP A 123 -3.44 -0.88 0.24
C ASP A 123 -4.71 -1.52 0.84
N ASN A 124 -5.86 -1.23 0.22
CA ASN A 124 -7.15 -1.55 0.83
C ASN A 124 -7.51 -3.06 0.76
N HIS A 125 -6.76 -3.85 -0.01
CA HIS A 125 -7.01 -5.26 -0.33
C HIS A 125 -8.47 -5.62 -0.68
N GLN A 126 -9.30 -4.64 -1.08
CA GLN A 126 -10.76 -4.77 -1.11
C GLN A 126 -11.23 -5.95 -1.98
N TYR A 127 -10.52 -6.24 -3.06
CA TYR A 127 -10.84 -7.30 -4.02
C TYR A 127 -9.88 -8.50 -3.95
N THR A 128 -8.94 -8.50 -3.01
CA THR A 128 -7.96 -9.59 -2.84
C THR A 128 -8.66 -10.81 -2.25
N GLY A 129 -8.55 -11.97 -2.90
CA GLY A 129 -9.11 -13.24 -2.42
C GLY A 129 -10.62 -13.44 -2.67
N PHE A 130 -11.34 -12.43 -3.18
CA PHE A 130 -12.79 -12.52 -3.44
C PHE A 130 -13.14 -13.46 -4.59
N PHE A 131 -12.27 -13.55 -5.59
CA PHE A 131 -12.44 -14.46 -6.72
C PHE A 131 -11.26 -15.41 -6.74
N GLY A 132 -11.42 -16.63 -6.20
CA GLY A 132 -10.37 -17.66 -6.09
C GLY A 132 -9.72 -18.13 -7.40
N LYS A 133 -9.97 -17.47 -8.53
CA LYS A 133 -9.34 -17.67 -9.84
C LYS A 133 -8.70 -16.41 -10.43
N ILE A 134 -8.96 -15.23 -9.89
CA ILE A 134 -8.38 -13.98 -10.37
C ILE A 134 -7.19 -13.68 -9.46
N GLY A 135 -5.99 -13.76 -10.03
CA GLY A 135 -4.76 -13.46 -9.32
C GLY A 135 -4.72 -12.03 -8.79
N TYR A 136 -3.76 -11.77 -7.92
CA TYR A 136 -3.40 -10.46 -7.42
C TYR A 136 -3.26 -9.44 -8.58
N ARG A 137 -4.02 -8.35 -8.54
CA ARG A 137 -3.93 -7.25 -9.52
C ARG A 137 -3.49 -5.98 -8.83
N VAL A 138 -2.59 -5.26 -9.49
CA VAL A 138 -2.11 -3.94 -9.08
C VAL A 138 -2.67 -2.86 -9.99
N VAL A 139 -2.70 -1.62 -9.51
CA VAL A 139 -3.05 -0.46 -10.31
C VAL A 139 -2.11 -0.38 -11.52
N GLY A 140 -2.68 -0.51 -12.72
CA GLY A 140 -1.94 -0.47 -13.99
C GLY A 140 -1.89 -1.80 -14.74
N ASP A 141 -2.51 -2.87 -14.23
CA ASP A 141 -2.63 -4.15 -14.94
C ASP A 141 -3.65 -4.12 -16.08
N GLY A 142 -4.76 -3.43 -15.89
CA GLY A 142 -5.87 -3.36 -16.82
C GLY A 142 -6.59 -2.02 -16.83
N VAL A 143 -6.34 -1.14 -15.85
CA VAL A 143 -6.73 0.28 -15.95
C VAL A 143 -5.95 0.96 -17.07
N SER A 144 -6.63 1.84 -17.81
CA SER A 144 -5.98 2.66 -18.84
C SER A 144 -5.02 3.65 -18.18
N GLN A 145 -3.73 3.35 -18.24
CA GLN A 145 -2.68 4.18 -17.63
C GLN A 145 -2.70 5.62 -18.17
N GLY A 146 -2.88 5.77 -19.49
CA GLY A 146 -2.95 7.08 -20.13
C GLY A 146 -4.17 7.90 -19.70
N ASP A 147 -5.35 7.27 -19.59
CA ASP A 147 -6.55 7.97 -19.11
C ASP A 147 -6.43 8.36 -17.65
N LEU A 148 -5.87 7.47 -16.81
CA LEU A 148 -5.64 7.75 -15.40
C LEU A 148 -4.68 8.94 -15.21
N ILE A 149 -3.55 8.93 -15.92
CA ILE A 149 -2.58 10.05 -15.90
C ILE A 149 -3.25 11.33 -16.37
N ARG A 150 -4.02 11.30 -17.47
CA ARG A 150 -4.74 12.47 -17.98
C ARG A 150 -5.71 13.02 -16.93
N LEU A 151 -6.54 12.17 -16.31
CA LEU A 151 -7.48 12.59 -15.28
C LEU A 151 -6.79 13.25 -14.08
N ILE A 152 -5.66 12.71 -13.64
CA ILE A 152 -4.85 13.30 -12.56
C ILE A 152 -4.31 14.67 -12.98
N LEU A 153 -3.75 14.78 -14.18
CA LEU A 153 -3.20 16.05 -14.70
C LEU A 153 -4.29 17.12 -14.88
N ASP A 154 -5.44 16.74 -15.42
CA ASP A 154 -6.58 17.64 -15.58
C ASP A 154 -7.08 18.12 -14.21
N THR A 155 -7.03 17.26 -13.20
CA THR A 155 -7.43 17.59 -11.83
C THR A 155 -6.51 18.62 -11.18
N VAL A 156 -5.19 18.51 -11.37
CA VAL A 156 -4.24 19.52 -10.83
C VAL A 156 -4.22 20.82 -11.63
N LYS A 157 -4.66 20.82 -12.90
CA LYS A 157 -4.73 22.01 -13.76
C LYS A 157 -6.06 22.75 -13.66
N GLY A 158 -7.16 22.02 -13.56
CA GLY A 158 -8.52 22.54 -13.67
C GLY A 158 -9.28 22.67 -12.35
N GLY A 159 -8.61 22.48 -11.20
CA GLY A 159 -9.25 22.51 -9.90
C GLY A 159 -9.68 23.90 -9.45
N GLU A 160 -10.92 24.28 -9.80
CA GLU A 160 -11.74 25.24 -9.03
C GLU A 160 -12.14 24.63 -7.67
N THR A 161 -11.17 24.11 -6.93
CA THR A 161 -11.38 23.71 -5.53
C THR A 161 -10.97 24.87 -4.64
N GLU A 162 -11.83 25.16 -3.67
CA GLU A 162 -11.56 26.18 -2.66
C GLU A 162 -10.38 25.75 -1.79
N ASP A 163 -9.61 26.74 -1.34
CA ASP A 163 -8.55 26.49 -0.37
C ASP A 163 -9.19 25.90 0.90
N THR A 164 -8.61 24.80 1.38
CA THR A 164 -9.11 24.07 2.54
C THR A 164 -8.30 24.42 3.77
N GLU A 165 -8.97 24.68 4.88
CA GLU A 165 -8.32 24.87 6.17
C GLU A 165 -7.73 23.53 6.65
N VAL A 166 -6.44 23.52 6.96
CA VAL A 166 -5.74 22.34 7.47
C VAL A 166 -5.63 22.44 8.97
N SER A 167 -6.17 21.44 9.67
CA SER A 167 -5.92 21.24 11.09
C SER A 167 -5.41 19.81 11.30
N TYR A 168 -4.55 19.64 12.30
CA TYR A 168 -4.10 18.32 12.73
C TYR A 168 -4.28 18.18 14.24
N MET A 169 -4.49 16.95 14.68
CA MET A 169 -4.56 16.59 16.09
C MET A 169 -3.70 15.36 16.30
N GLU A 170 -2.83 15.42 17.30
CA GLU A 170 -2.05 14.26 17.74
C GLU A 170 -2.72 13.64 18.96
N PHE A 171 -2.85 12.32 18.96
CA PHE A 171 -3.28 11.56 20.13
C PHE A 171 -2.45 10.29 20.25
N GLU A 172 -2.01 9.99 21.46
CA GLU A 172 -1.31 8.75 21.76
C GLU A 172 -2.30 7.75 22.37
N ASN A 173 -2.36 6.53 21.82
CA ASN A 173 -3.16 5.46 22.38
C ASN A 173 -2.36 4.15 22.43
N LYS A 174 -2.50 3.42 23.54
CA LYS A 174 -1.90 2.09 23.67
C LYS A 174 -2.77 1.08 22.95
N VAL A 175 -2.36 0.72 21.74
CA VAL A 175 -2.98 -0.37 20.98
C VAL A 175 -2.26 -1.69 21.26
N HIS A 176 -3.04 -2.75 21.50
CA HIS A 176 -2.50 -4.11 21.56
C HIS A 176 -2.31 -4.62 20.14
N VAL A 177 -1.06 -4.67 19.68
CA VAL A 177 -0.68 -5.34 18.44
C VAL A 177 -0.34 -6.79 18.71
N VAL A 178 -0.50 -7.65 17.69
CA VAL A 178 -0.18 -9.09 17.74
C VAL A 178 1.27 -9.34 18.17
N GLY A 179 2.17 -8.42 17.83
CA GLY A 179 3.61 -8.52 18.13
C GLY A 179 4.29 -9.65 17.37
N SER A 180 5.61 -9.75 17.54
CA SER A 180 6.42 -10.83 16.94
C SER A 180 5.96 -12.19 17.42
N ASP A 181 5.66 -12.33 18.70
CA ASP A 181 5.33 -13.63 19.31
C ASP A 181 3.98 -14.16 18.81
N GLY A 182 2.98 -13.29 18.66
CA GLY A 182 1.70 -13.66 18.06
C GLY A 182 1.85 -14.04 16.59
N PHE A 183 2.67 -13.30 15.83
CA PHE A 183 2.95 -13.61 14.42
C PHE A 183 3.69 -14.95 14.27
N TYR A 184 4.74 -15.19 15.06
CA TYR A 184 5.45 -16.46 15.09
C TYR A 184 4.55 -17.61 15.58
N GLY A 185 3.63 -17.35 16.50
CA GLY A 185 2.61 -18.30 16.93
C GLY A 185 1.72 -18.73 15.77
N MET A 186 1.18 -17.77 15.01
CA MET A 186 0.32 -18.04 13.85
C MET A 186 1.04 -18.78 12.73
N THR A 187 2.25 -18.32 12.35
CA THR A 187 3.05 -18.99 11.32
C THR A 187 3.45 -20.41 11.72
N ARG A 188 3.78 -20.62 13.01
CA ARG A 188 4.06 -21.96 13.55
C ARG A 188 2.82 -22.84 13.54
N ALA A 189 1.65 -22.31 13.88
CA ALA A 189 0.39 -23.05 13.80
C ALA A 189 0.05 -23.46 12.35
N ALA A 190 0.20 -22.54 11.39
CA ALA A 190 0.00 -22.81 9.97
C ALA A 190 0.99 -23.88 9.45
N SER A 191 2.27 -23.75 9.80
CA SER A 191 3.30 -24.75 9.45
C SER A 191 3.01 -26.12 10.06
N SER A 192 2.56 -26.16 11.31
CA SER A 192 2.16 -27.41 11.98
C SER A 192 0.96 -28.06 11.31
N ALA A 193 -0.04 -27.28 10.87
CA ALA A 193 -1.19 -27.80 10.13
C ALA A 193 -0.76 -28.47 8.81
N ILE A 194 0.18 -27.86 8.07
CA ILE A 194 0.73 -28.46 6.84
C ILE A 194 1.48 -29.76 7.12
N LYS A 195 2.25 -29.82 8.23
CA LYS A 195 2.97 -31.05 8.62
C LYS A 195 2.04 -32.21 8.98
N LEU A 196 0.83 -31.92 9.47
CA LEU A 196 -0.17 -32.94 9.79
C LEU A 196 -0.97 -33.40 8.57
N LEU A 197 -0.92 -32.66 7.45
CA LEU A 197 -1.64 -32.98 6.22
C LEU A 197 -1.41 -34.42 5.69
N PRO A 198 -0.17 -34.95 5.59
CA PRO A 198 0.04 -36.32 5.10
C PRO A 198 -0.53 -37.40 6.03
N LEU A 199 -0.54 -37.15 7.35
CA LEU A 199 -1.18 -38.06 8.32
C LEU A 199 -2.71 -38.05 8.18
N HIS A 200 -3.31 -36.87 8.00
CA HIS A 200 -4.75 -36.77 7.80
C HIS A 200 -5.16 -37.36 6.45
N ALA A 201 -4.38 -37.11 5.39
CA ALA A 201 -4.60 -37.69 4.07
C ALA A 201 -4.48 -39.22 4.08
N SER A 202 -3.51 -39.79 4.80
CA SER A 202 -3.40 -41.25 4.95
C SER A 202 -4.58 -41.84 5.71
N LEU A 203 -5.04 -41.18 6.78
CA LEU A 203 -6.24 -41.62 7.51
C LEU A 203 -7.51 -41.54 6.64
N LEU A 204 -7.66 -40.49 5.84
CA LEU A 204 -8.86 -40.26 5.02
C LEU A 204 -8.92 -41.16 3.79
N PHE A 205 -7.78 -41.49 3.18
CA PHE A 205 -7.77 -42.24 1.91
C PHE A 205 -7.28 -43.68 2.09
N LEU A 206 -6.20 -43.92 2.84
CA LEU A 206 -5.64 -45.28 2.97
C LEU A 206 -6.42 -46.14 3.96
N ALA A 207 -6.89 -45.57 5.08
CA ALA A 207 -7.62 -46.37 6.08
C ALA A 207 -8.94 -46.96 5.52
N PRO A 208 -9.79 -46.20 4.78
CA PRO A 208 -11.01 -46.75 4.20
C PRO A 208 -10.73 -47.79 3.11
N ILE A 209 -9.68 -47.61 2.30
CA ILE A 209 -9.28 -48.60 1.29
C ILE A 209 -8.87 -49.91 1.96
N VAL A 210 -8.03 -49.85 2.99
CA VAL A 210 -7.60 -51.06 3.73
C VAL A 210 -8.79 -51.72 4.42
N LEU A 211 -9.67 -50.95 5.08
CA LEU A 211 -10.91 -51.45 5.67
C LEU A 211 -11.81 -52.13 4.62
N SER A 212 -11.95 -51.53 3.43
CA SER A 212 -12.73 -52.09 2.34
C SER A 212 -12.15 -53.41 1.84
N ILE A 213 -10.83 -53.53 1.72
CA ILE A 213 -10.15 -54.78 1.30
C ILE A 213 -10.36 -55.87 2.36
N VAL A 214 -10.16 -55.55 3.65
CA VAL A 214 -10.35 -56.50 4.75
C VAL A 214 -11.80 -56.97 4.84
N ALA A 215 -12.77 -56.06 4.75
CA ALA A 215 -14.18 -56.40 4.74
C ALA A 215 -14.54 -57.31 3.55
N THR A 216 -14.01 -57.02 2.36
CA THR A 216 -14.22 -57.84 1.16
C THR A 216 -13.63 -59.25 1.34
N TYR A 217 -12.43 -59.35 1.92
CA TYR A 217 -11.79 -60.64 2.19
C TYR A 217 -12.62 -61.50 3.17
N LEU A 218 -13.08 -60.91 4.28
CA LEU A 218 -13.93 -61.57 5.29
C LEU A 218 -15.32 -61.98 4.78
N ILE A 219 -15.81 -61.37 3.71
CA ILE A 219 -17.11 -61.74 3.10
C ILE A 219 -16.92 -62.89 2.10
N LEU A 220 -15.77 -62.95 1.43
CA LEU A 220 -15.50 -63.91 0.36
C LEU A 220 -14.86 -65.22 0.84
N HIS A 221 -14.33 -65.27 2.06
CA HIS A 221 -13.71 -66.44 2.70
C HIS A 221 -14.31 -66.63 4.10
#